data_AF-W6T409-F1
#
_entry.id   AF-W6T409-F1
#
_cell.length_a   1.000
_cell.length_b   1.000
_cell.length_c   1.000
_cell.angle_alpha   90.00
_cell.angle_beta   90.00
_cell.angle_gamma   90.00
#
_symmetry.space_group_name_H-M   'P 1'
#
loop_
_entity.id
_entity.type
_entity.pdbx_description
1 polymer ?
#
loop_
_entity_poly.entity_id
_entity_poly.type
_entity_poly.pdbx_seq_one_letter_code
_entity_poly.pdbx_strand_id
1 'polypeptide(L)'
;MKDYYGVQIMTGIYVANYMAALYFASGVQQGFKLDDNQLTGYVLCGLLLVIWGLSLRATTLKMKKIYAGALTLGCGAILGVTILNIVSFNERFVYFMVFVDWLPFIILFHAGCFLFWHEKNQLK
;
A
#
# COMPACT_ATOMS: atom_id res chain seq x y z
N MET A 1 3.46 -19.62 -1.52
CA MET A 1 3.68 -18.97 -2.85
C MET A 1 2.47 -18.19 -3.32
N LYS A 2 1.24 -18.73 -3.24
CA LYS A 2 0.00 -17.98 -3.53
C LYS A 2 -0.13 -16.72 -2.68
N ASP A 3 0.31 -16.79 -1.43
CA ASP A 3 0.24 -15.69 -0.45
C ASP A 3 1.09 -14.47 -0.87
N TYR A 4 2.26 -14.70 -1.51
CA TYR A 4 3.11 -13.62 -2.03
C TYR A 4 2.43 -12.85 -3.14
N TYR A 5 1.82 -13.55 -4.11
CA TYR A 5 1.04 -12.91 -5.16
C TYR A 5 -0.20 -12.22 -4.60
N GLY A 6 -0.81 -12.77 -3.54
CA GLY A 6 -1.87 -12.13 -2.78
C GLY A 6 -1.45 -10.76 -2.23
N VAL A 7 -0.28 -10.69 -1.57
CA VAL A 7 0.30 -9.41 -1.10
C VAL A 7 0.48 -8.43 -2.27
N GLN A 8 1.06 -8.87 -3.40
CA GLN A 8 1.24 -8.00 -4.57
C GLN A 8 -0.08 -7.46 -5.11
N ILE A 9 -1.07 -8.32 -5.34
CA ILE A 9 -2.37 -7.94 -5.91
C ILE A 9 -3.06 -6.94 -4.97
N MET A 10 -3.10 -7.23 -3.67
CA MET A 10 -3.74 -6.35 -2.70
C MET A 10 -3.02 -5.02 -2.56
N THR A 11 -1.68 -4.99 -2.56
CA THR A 11 -0.93 -3.73 -2.57
C THR A 11 -1.20 -2.92 -3.85
N GLY A 12 -1.32 -3.57 -5.00
CA GLY A 12 -1.68 -2.89 -6.25
C GLY A 12 -3.08 -2.25 -6.17
N ILE A 13 -4.07 -2.99 -5.66
CA ILE A 13 -5.43 -2.48 -5.41
C ILE A 13 -5.40 -1.32 -4.41
N TYR A 14 -4.62 -1.45 -3.33
CA TYR A 14 -4.49 -0.41 -2.31
C TYR A 14 -3.98 0.89 -2.89
N VAL A 15 -2.86 0.84 -3.61
CA VAL A 15 -2.25 2.02 -4.22
C VAL A 15 -3.17 2.66 -5.25
N ALA A 16 -3.85 1.86 -6.08
CA ALA A 16 -4.81 2.39 -7.04
C ALA A 16 -5.98 3.12 -6.34
N ASN A 17 -6.53 2.54 -5.27
CA ASN A 17 -7.59 3.18 -4.48
C ASN A 17 -7.10 4.45 -3.78
N TYR A 18 -5.88 4.43 -3.21
CA TYR A 18 -5.34 5.60 -2.53
C TYR A 18 -5.05 6.74 -3.51
N MET A 19 -4.51 6.45 -4.69
CA MET A 19 -4.34 7.45 -5.76
C MET A 19 -5.66 8.01 -6.23
N ALA A 20 -6.69 7.17 -6.40
CA ALA A 20 -8.04 7.64 -6.71
C ALA A 20 -8.59 8.54 -5.59
N ALA A 21 -8.40 8.15 -4.33
CA ALA A 21 -8.81 8.95 -3.18
C ALA A 21 -8.14 10.33 -3.17
N LEU A 22 -6.83 10.40 -3.40
CA LEU A 22 -6.09 11.67 -3.52
C LEU A 22 -6.62 12.53 -4.68
N TYR A 23 -6.88 11.93 -5.85
CA TYR A 23 -7.40 12.63 -7.02
C TYR A 23 -8.81 13.21 -6.80
N PHE A 24 -9.70 12.44 -6.18
CA PHE A 24 -11.07 12.90 -5.88
C PHE A 24 -11.13 13.84 -4.66
N ALA A 25 -10.15 13.78 -3.77
CA ALA A 25 -10.04 14.68 -2.62
C ALA A 25 -9.69 16.13 -3.00
N SER A 26 -9.37 16.41 -4.27
CA SER A 26 -8.92 17.74 -4.71
C SER A 26 -10.00 18.84 -4.80
N GLY A 27 -11.25 18.57 -4.39
CA GLY A 27 -12.28 19.62 -4.20
C GLY A 27 -12.97 20.05 -5.49
N VAL A 28 -13.28 21.36 -5.63
CA VAL A 28 -14.07 21.95 -6.74
C VAL A 28 -13.42 21.73 -8.10
N GLN A 29 -12.10 21.55 -8.15
CA GLN A 29 -11.36 21.12 -9.33
C GLN A 29 -10.92 19.65 -9.13
N GLN A 30 -11.37 18.76 -10.02
CA GLN A 30 -10.80 17.42 -10.14
C GLN A 30 -9.38 17.56 -10.70
N GLY A 31 -8.37 16.96 -10.07
CA GLY A 31 -6.99 17.10 -10.55
C GLY A 31 -5.94 16.76 -9.50
N PHE A 32 -4.67 16.89 -9.85
CA PHE A 32 -3.56 16.72 -8.91
C PHE A 32 -3.38 18.01 -8.11
N LYS A 33 -3.83 18.01 -6.85
CA LYS A 33 -3.39 19.01 -5.88
C LYS A 33 -2.00 18.65 -5.39
N LEU A 34 -1.03 19.43 -5.85
CA LEU A 34 0.35 19.38 -5.37
C LEU A 34 0.56 20.40 -4.24
N ASP A 35 -0.48 20.67 -3.43
CA ASP A 35 -0.28 21.40 -2.18
C ASP A 35 0.46 20.50 -1.17
N ASP A 36 1.13 21.12 -0.20
CA ASP A 36 2.06 20.44 0.72
C ASP A 36 1.42 19.26 1.46
N ASN A 37 0.10 19.31 1.70
CA ASN A 37 -0.62 18.30 2.47
C ASN A 37 -0.91 17.04 1.65
N GLN A 38 -1.19 17.15 0.35
CA GLN A 38 -1.46 15.98 -0.51
C GLN A 38 -0.22 15.43 -1.21
N LEU A 39 0.82 16.26 -1.40
CA LEU A 39 2.08 15.88 -2.04
C LEU A 39 2.73 14.66 -1.36
N THR A 40 2.75 14.64 -0.03
CA THR A 40 3.27 13.50 0.75
C THR A 40 2.58 12.18 0.38
N GLY A 41 1.26 12.21 0.20
CA GLY A 41 0.49 11.03 -0.23
C GLY A 41 0.87 10.56 -1.63
N TYR A 42 1.01 11.47 -2.59
CA TYR A 42 1.42 11.14 -3.95
C TYR A 42 2.84 10.57 -4.01
N VAL A 43 3.78 11.13 -3.24
CA VAL A 43 5.17 10.64 -3.17
C VAL A 43 5.22 9.22 -2.61
N LEU A 44 4.48 8.95 -1.53
CA LEU A 44 4.43 7.60 -0.95
C LEU A 44 3.80 6.58 -1.91
N CYS A 45 2.72 6.95 -2.61
CA CYS A 45 2.14 6.11 -3.66
C CYS A 45 3.13 5.83 -4.79
N GLY A 46 3.85 6.84 -5.26
CA GLY A 46 4.87 6.70 -6.31
C GLY A 46 6.00 5.75 -5.89
N LEU A 47 6.52 5.90 -4.66
CA LEU A 47 7.53 4.99 -4.11
C LEU A 47 6.98 3.56 -4.00
N LEU A 48 5.75 3.40 -3.52
CA LEU A 48 5.13 2.08 -3.37
C LEU A 48 4.87 1.42 -4.74
N LEU A 49 4.49 2.18 -5.76
CA LEU A 49 4.38 1.68 -7.14
C LEU A 49 5.72 1.17 -7.67
N VAL A 50 6.82 1.88 -7.41
CA VAL A 50 8.16 1.44 -7.83
C VAL A 50 8.53 0.13 -7.14
N ILE A 51 8.33 0.03 -5.82
CA ILE A 51 8.59 -1.19 -5.06
C ILE A 51 7.72 -2.34 -5.58
N TRP A 52 6.44 -2.07 -5.85
CA TRP A 52 5.50 -3.03 -6.40
C TRP A 52 5.94 -3.54 -7.78
N GLY A 53 6.32 -2.65 -8.70
CA GLY A 53 6.84 -3.03 -10.01
C GLY A 53 8.12 -3.86 -9.94
N LEU A 54 9.04 -3.49 -9.04
CA LEU A 54 10.27 -4.26 -8.81
C LEU A 54 9.98 -5.65 -8.22
N SER A 55 8.97 -5.75 -7.35
CA SER A 55 8.59 -7.02 -6.72
C SER A 55 8.16 -8.09 -7.73
N LEU A 56 7.62 -7.69 -8.89
CA LEU A 56 7.23 -8.63 -9.96
C LEU A 56 8.42 -9.43 -10.51
N ARG A 57 9.66 -8.93 -10.35
CA ARG A 57 10.89 -9.59 -10.80
C ARG A 57 11.50 -10.50 -9.74
N ALA A 58 10.86 -10.68 -8.59
CA ALA A 58 11.40 -11.48 -7.49
C ALA A 58 11.32 -12.99 -7.79
N THR A 59 12.47 -13.60 -8.08
CA THR A 59 12.57 -15.03 -8.42
C THR A 59 12.83 -15.91 -7.20
N THR A 60 13.66 -15.46 -6.26
CA THR A 60 14.05 -16.24 -5.07
C THR A 60 13.14 -15.98 -3.87
N LEU A 61 13.01 -16.97 -2.98
CA LEU A 61 12.21 -16.83 -1.76
C LEU A 61 12.70 -15.68 -0.88
N LYS A 62 14.02 -15.49 -0.76
CA LYS A 62 14.63 -14.38 -0.02
C LYS A 62 14.17 -13.03 -0.56
N MET A 63 14.23 -12.83 -1.89
CA MET A 63 13.76 -11.59 -2.51
C MET A 63 12.26 -11.39 -2.31
N LYS A 64 11.45 -12.45 -2.45
CA LYS A 64 10.01 -12.38 -2.20
C LYS A 64 9.69 -11.95 -0.76
N LYS A 65 10.42 -12.45 0.24
CA LYS A 65 10.28 -12.01 1.65
C LYS A 65 10.63 -10.53 1.83
N ILE A 66 11.75 -10.09 1.23
CA ILE A 66 12.16 -8.68 1.29
C ILE A 66 11.08 -7.77 0.67
N TYR A 67 10.60 -8.10 -0.53
CA TYR A 67 9.56 -7.32 -1.18
C TYR A 67 8.23 -7.38 -0.45
N ALA A 68 7.81 -8.54 0.09
CA ALA A 68 6.59 -8.62 0.88
C ALA A 68 6.66 -7.70 2.13
N GLY A 69 7.81 -7.68 2.80
CA GLY A 69 8.07 -6.75 3.90
C GLY A 69 8.03 -5.29 3.44
N ALA A 70 8.72 -4.95 2.36
CA ALA A 70 8.77 -3.59 1.82
C ALA A 70 7.39 -3.07 1.39
N LEU A 71 6.59 -3.90 0.71
CA LEU A 71 5.21 -3.57 0.31
C LEU A 71 4.33 -3.32 1.54
N THR A 72 4.45 -4.17 2.57
CA THR A 72 3.69 -4.03 3.82
C THR A 72 4.05 -2.76 4.56
N LEU A 73 5.35 -2.47 4.69
CA LEU A 73 5.85 -1.24 5.31
C LEU A 73 5.39 0.00 4.54
N GLY A 74 5.42 -0.03 3.21
CA GLY A 74 4.91 1.06 2.38
C GLY A 74 3.41 1.29 2.56
N CYS A 75 2.61 0.21 2.60
CA CYS A 75 1.18 0.32 2.90
C CYS A 75 0.93 0.92 4.29
N GLY A 76 1.70 0.48 5.29
CA GLY A 76 1.63 1.01 6.66
C GLY A 76 2.05 2.47 6.77
N ALA A 77 3.06 2.90 6.01
CA ALA A 77 3.48 4.31 5.96
C ALA A 77 2.38 5.20 5.38
N ILE A 78 1.72 4.75 4.29
CA ILE A 78 0.57 5.45 3.72
C ILE A 78 -0.58 5.53 4.73
N LEU A 79 -0.94 4.42 5.37
CA LEU A 79 -1.97 4.42 6.42
C LEU A 79 -1.60 5.36 7.58
N GLY A 80 -0.33 5.37 7.99
CA GLY A 80 0.18 6.23 9.05
C GLY A 80 0.00 7.70 8.75
N VAL A 81 0.33 8.15 7.52
CA VAL A 81 0.12 9.55 7.13
C VAL A 81 -1.36 9.91 7.01
N THR A 82 -2.24 8.95 6.72
CA THR A 82 -3.70 9.13 6.73
C THR A 82 -4.23 9.29 8.14
N ILE A 83 -3.93 8.34 9.05
CA ILE A 83 -4.44 8.34 10.43
C ILE A 83 -3.90 9.54 11.23
N LEU A 84 -2.66 9.95 10.99
CA LEU A 84 -2.06 11.11 11.63
C LEU A 84 -2.52 12.45 11.03
N ASN A 85 -3.45 12.44 10.06
CA ASN A 85 -3.95 13.62 9.35
C ASN A 85 -2.83 14.47 8.70
N ILE A 86 -1.71 13.85 8.34
CA ILE A 86 -0.63 14.49 7.57
C ILE A 86 -1.12 14.72 6.14
N VAL A 87 -1.90 13.78 5.60
CA VAL A 87 -2.59 13.93 4.33
C VAL A 87 -4.03 14.40 4.56
N SER A 88 -4.38 15.55 3.99
CA SER A 88 -5.74 16.09 4.07
C SER A 88 -6.65 15.48 3.00
N PHE A 89 -7.82 15.04 3.44
CA PHE A 89 -8.87 14.47 2.61
C PHE A 89 -10.17 15.26 2.80
N ASN A 90 -10.90 15.50 1.72
CA ASN A 90 -12.21 16.15 1.77
C ASN A 90 -13.34 15.11 1.99
N GLU A 91 -14.59 15.57 2.01
CA GLU A 91 -15.78 14.75 2.21
C GLU A 91 -15.93 13.58 1.21
N ARG A 92 -15.37 13.70 -0.01
CA ARG A 92 -15.41 12.64 -1.03
C ARG A 92 -14.51 11.44 -0.70
N PHE A 93 -13.63 11.58 0.28
CA PHE A 93 -12.83 10.46 0.78
C PHE A 93 -13.67 9.35 1.41
N VAL A 94 -14.90 9.65 1.86
CA VAL A 94 -15.79 8.66 2.47
C VAL A 94 -16.03 7.44 1.58
N TYR A 95 -16.02 7.60 0.25
CA TYR A 95 -16.17 6.49 -0.70
C TYR A 95 -14.96 5.54 -0.73
N PHE A 96 -13.78 6.04 -0.32
CA PHE A 96 -12.52 5.30 -0.33
C PHE A 96 -12.09 4.85 1.07
N MET A 97 -12.68 5.41 2.13
CA MET A 97 -12.31 5.18 3.53
C MET A 97 -12.20 3.70 3.89
N VAL A 98 -13.16 2.87 3.47
CA VAL A 98 -13.11 1.42 3.73
C VAL A 98 -11.87 0.78 3.11
N PHE A 99 -11.52 1.15 1.89
CA PHE A 99 -10.35 0.59 1.19
C PHE A 99 -9.03 1.17 1.69
N VAL A 100 -9.01 2.44 2.08
CA VAL A 100 -7.81 3.11 2.57
C VAL A 100 -7.47 2.65 3.99
N ASP A 101 -8.48 2.49 4.85
CA ASP A 101 -8.24 2.16 6.25
C ASP A 101 -8.14 0.65 6.48
N TRP A 102 -8.99 -0.18 5.86
CA TRP A 102 -9.05 -1.61 6.18
C TRP A 102 -8.10 -2.49 5.37
N LEU A 103 -7.87 -2.13 4.10
CA LEU A 103 -7.07 -2.97 3.19
C LEU A 103 -5.60 -3.14 3.67
N PRO A 104 -4.93 -2.13 4.28
CA PRO A 104 -3.61 -2.31 4.88
C PRO A 104 -3.54 -3.39 5.95
N PHE A 105 -4.59 -3.54 6.77
CA PHE A 105 -4.64 -4.59 7.80
C PHE A 105 -4.73 -5.98 7.17
N ILE A 106 -5.49 -6.13 6.08
CA ILE A 106 -5.59 -7.37 5.33
C ILE A 106 -4.24 -7.72 4.67
N ILE A 107 -3.56 -6.72 4.11
CA ILE A 107 -2.21 -6.87 3.55
C ILE A 107 -1.22 -7.31 4.63
N LEU A 108 -1.26 -6.67 5.80
CA LEU A 108 -0.41 -7.00 6.94
C LEU A 108 -0.64 -8.44 7.43
N PHE A 109 -1.89 -8.88 7.50
CA PHE A 109 -2.23 -10.27 7.83
C PHE A 109 -1.64 -11.26 6.82
N HIS A 110 -1.87 -11.05 5.52
CA HIS A 110 -1.34 -11.93 4.47
C HIS A 110 0.19 -11.96 4.42
N ALA A 111 0.82 -10.78 4.58
CA ALA A 111 2.27 -10.68 4.64
C ALA A 111 2.82 -11.40 5.86
N GLY A 112 2.17 -11.26 7.03
CA GLY A 112 2.49 -12.01 8.24
C GLY A 112 2.44 -13.52 8.01
N CYS A 113 1.32 -14.02 7.48
CA CYS A 113 1.18 -15.45 7.13
C CYS A 113 2.30 -15.91 6.18
N PHE A 114 2.61 -15.13 5.14
CA PHE A 114 3.67 -15.47 4.20
C PHE A 114 5.07 -15.50 4.85
N LEU A 115 5.40 -14.51 5.68
CA LEU A 115 6.71 -14.40 6.31
C LEU A 115 6.94 -15.51 7.35
N PHE A 116 5.97 -15.73 8.25
CA PHE A 116 6.08 -16.68 9.36
C PHE A 116 5.92 -18.15 8.93
N TRP A 117 4.99 -18.46 8.01
CA TRP A 117 4.75 -19.85 7.61
C TRP A 117 5.94 -20.42 6.83
N HIS A 118 6.54 -19.62 5.93
CA HIS A 118 7.67 -20.08 5.14
C HIS A 118 8.99 -20.15 5.94
N GLU A 119 9.07 -19.52 7.11
CA GLU A 119 10.22 -19.65 8.02
C GLU A 119 10.23 -21.02 8.72
N LYS A 120 9.07 -21.50 9.18
CA LYS A 120 8.94 -22.84 9.79
C LYS A 120 9.27 -23.99 8.85
N ASN A 121 9.02 -23.85 7.55
CA ASN A 121 9.28 -24.89 6.54
C ASN A 121 10.73 -24.91 6.00
N GLN A 122 11.63 -24.05 6.50
CA GLN A 122 13.06 -24.10 6.20
C GLN A 122 13.89 -24.69 7.35
N LEU A 123 13.27 -24.91 8.51
CA LEU A 123 13.87 -25.47 9.73
C LEU A 123 13.50 -26.95 9.95
N LYS A 124 12.81 -27.57 8.99
CA LYS A 124 12.56 -29.02 8.89
C LYS A 124 13.25 -29.54 7.65
#